data_AF-A0A0C3PKB8-F1
#
_entry.id   AF-A0A0C3PKB8-F1
#
_cell.length_a   1.000
_cell.length_b   1.000
_cell.length_c   1.000
_cell.angle_alpha   90.00
_cell.angle_beta   90.00
_cell.angle_gamma   90.00
#
_symmetry.space_group_name_H-M   'P 1'
#
loop_
_entity.id
_entity.type
_entity.pdbx_description
1 polymer ?
#
loop_
_entity_poly.entity_id
_entity_poly.type
_entity_poly.pdbx_seq_one_letter_code
_entity_poly.pdbx_strand_id
1 'polypeptide(L)'
;SLPLLRPQPDAEEPSAAISQGPSLISFEDSYSPGDVYDFHSLTRVPLPRFLNRRLILPCIAHCVTVVHLKGSDPSAPSYTYSIQAFGLRSLEITLPNKLEDVTRLQGSLQLVRPWHSKFPGSSAELDVATEEQLLSTLERPFNALLLSQLPHNERKRIASSTRITAQPIDRASILKSKIRIFNIV
;
A
#
# COMPACT_ATOMS: atom_id res chain seq x y z
N SER A 1 -32.39 18.26 71.60
CA SER A 1 -32.34 17.12 70.68
C SER A 1 -32.28 17.63 69.24
N LEU A 2 -31.15 17.39 68.56
CA LEU A 2 -31.04 17.34 67.08
C LEU A 2 -31.47 15.92 66.61
N PRO A 3 -31.63 15.62 65.31
CA PRO A 3 -31.84 16.47 64.12
C PRO A 3 -33.02 15.98 63.23
N LEU A 4 -33.34 16.67 62.13
CA LEU A 4 -33.67 15.95 60.89
C LEU A 4 -33.24 16.76 59.65
N LEU A 5 -32.54 16.07 58.76
CA LEU A 5 -31.83 16.51 57.58
C LEU A 5 -32.75 17.09 56.48
N ARG A 6 -32.21 18.07 55.74
CA ARG A 6 -32.69 18.47 54.40
C ARG A 6 -32.60 17.32 53.40
N PRO A 7 -33.51 17.31 52.42
CA PRO A 7 -33.08 17.13 51.02
C PRO A 7 -33.70 18.19 50.06
N GLN A 8 -32.86 18.80 49.22
CA GLN A 8 -33.19 19.10 47.80
C GLN A 8 -32.85 17.83 46.97
N PRO A 9 -33.09 17.72 45.64
CA PRO A 9 -33.87 18.51 44.66
C PRO A 9 -34.84 17.63 43.82
N ASP A 10 -35.74 18.23 43.02
CA ASP A 10 -36.36 17.61 41.83
C ASP A 10 -36.28 18.71 40.73
N ALA A 11 -35.47 18.64 39.66
CA ALA A 11 -35.52 17.78 38.44
C ALA A 11 -36.87 17.98 37.69
N GLU A 12 -37.01 18.40 36.43
CA GLU A 12 -36.26 18.45 35.15
C GLU A 12 -36.68 19.76 34.42
N GLU A 13 -36.00 20.42 33.47
CA GLU A 13 -35.15 20.00 32.36
C GLU A 13 -34.33 21.23 31.87
N PRO A 14 -33.00 21.11 31.67
CA PRO A 14 -32.20 22.06 30.91
C PRO A 14 -31.82 21.45 29.54
N SER A 15 -32.19 22.10 28.44
CA SER A 15 -31.70 21.80 27.08
C SER A 15 -31.86 23.05 26.21
N ALA A 16 -30.91 23.49 25.40
CA ALA A 16 -29.64 22.92 25.00
C ALA A 16 -28.64 24.04 24.70
N ALA A 17 -27.45 23.92 25.26
CA ALA A 17 -26.26 24.49 24.65
C ALA A 17 -25.78 23.54 23.55
N ILE A 18 -25.38 24.13 22.42
CA ILE A 18 -24.47 23.59 21.41
C ILE A 18 -25.06 22.51 20.48
N SER A 19 -25.28 22.92 19.23
CA SER A 19 -24.75 22.12 18.12
C SER A 19 -24.22 23.07 17.06
N GLN A 20 -23.05 23.65 17.34
CA GLN A 20 -22.10 23.89 16.25
C GLN A 20 -21.77 22.50 15.72
N GLY A 21 -22.49 22.10 14.66
CA GLY A 21 -22.20 20.88 13.93
C GLY A 21 -20.71 20.89 13.58
N PRO A 22 -20.02 19.74 13.64
CA PRO A 22 -18.61 19.69 13.30
C PRO A 22 -18.46 20.23 11.89
N SER A 23 -17.72 21.35 11.78
CA SER A 23 -17.22 21.86 10.52
C SER A 23 -16.70 20.68 9.75
N LEU A 24 -17.40 20.33 8.67
CA LEU A 24 -16.99 19.27 7.77
C LEU A 24 -15.64 19.73 7.24
N ILE A 25 -14.57 19.25 7.86
CA ILE A 25 -13.21 19.51 7.44
C ILE A 25 -13.21 19.01 6.00
N SER A 26 -13.21 19.93 5.06
CA SER A 26 -12.85 19.66 3.69
C SER A 26 -11.41 19.17 3.78
N PHE A 27 -11.23 17.86 3.98
CA PHE A 27 -10.02 17.20 3.54
C PHE A 27 -9.95 17.55 2.05
N GLU A 28 -9.06 18.47 1.72
CA GLU A 28 -8.71 18.81 0.36
C GLU A 28 -8.27 17.52 -0.32
N ASP A 29 -9.25 16.85 -0.92
CA ASP A 29 -9.17 15.56 -1.58
C ASP A 29 -8.46 15.70 -2.95
N SER A 30 -7.46 16.57 -3.04
CA SER A 30 -6.66 16.82 -4.24
C SER A 30 -5.56 15.77 -4.36
N TYR A 31 -5.96 14.51 -4.49
CA TYR A 31 -5.03 13.43 -4.78
C TYR A 31 -4.66 13.48 -6.25
N SER A 32 -3.39 13.74 -6.54
CA SER A 32 -2.90 13.70 -7.90
C SER A 32 -2.26 12.34 -8.17
N PRO A 33 -2.69 11.60 -9.20
CA PRO A 33 -1.95 10.44 -9.68
C PRO A 33 -0.51 10.87 -10.00
N GLY A 34 0.46 10.42 -9.20
CA GLY A 34 1.84 10.87 -9.28
C GLY A 34 2.43 11.34 -7.95
N ASP A 35 1.62 11.52 -6.91
CA ASP A 35 2.11 11.82 -5.57
C ASP A 35 3.07 10.72 -5.08
N VAL A 36 4.21 11.17 -4.56
CA VAL A 36 5.28 10.32 -4.05
C VAL A 36 5.51 10.63 -2.59
N TYR A 37 5.36 9.62 -1.73
CA TYR A 37 5.59 9.74 -0.29
C TYR A 37 6.87 9.01 0.07
N ASP A 38 7.81 9.72 0.70
CA ASP A 38 9.01 9.12 1.25
C ASP A 38 8.71 8.43 2.59
N PHE A 39 9.66 7.64 3.08
CA PHE A 39 9.49 6.82 4.29
C PHE A 39 9.07 7.61 5.54
N HIS A 40 9.50 8.87 5.69
CA HIS A 40 9.13 9.69 6.84
C HIS A 40 7.75 10.37 6.72
N SER A 41 7.09 10.28 5.54
CA SER A 41 5.78 10.89 5.28
C SER A 41 4.63 9.88 5.18
N LEU A 42 4.86 8.67 5.69
CA LEU A 42 3.96 7.53 5.53
C LEU A 42 2.61 7.69 6.26
N THR A 43 2.55 8.55 7.28
CA THR A 43 1.31 8.90 8.00
C THR A 43 0.34 9.71 7.15
N ARG A 44 0.82 10.34 6.06
CA ARG A 44 -0.01 11.14 5.14
C ARG A 44 -0.50 10.36 3.93
N VAL A 45 -0.11 9.09 3.82
CA VAL A 45 -0.45 8.27 2.66
C VAL A 45 -1.95 7.95 2.69
N PRO A 46 -2.68 8.22 1.60
CA PRO A 46 -4.12 7.96 1.56
C PRO A 46 -4.44 6.48 1.69
N LEU A 47 -5.69 6.19 2.06
CA LEU A 47 -6.21 4.84 2.04
C LEU A 47 -6.48 4.36 0.60
N PRO A 48 -6.32 3.05 0.34
CA PRO A 48 -6.83 2.43 -0.89
C PRO A 48 -8.31 2.75 -1.09
N ARG A 49 -8.71 3.12 -2.31
CA ARG A 49 -10.11 3.38 -2.64
C ARG A 49 -10.44 2.96 -4.07
N PHE A 50 -11.73 2.80 -4.35
CA PHE A 50 -12.21 2.60 -5.71
C PHE A 50 -12.81 3.90 -6.24
N LEU A 51 -12.43 4.29 -7.46
CA LEU A 51 -12.99 5.44 -8.17
C LEU A 51 -13.14 5.06 -9.65
N ASN A 52 -14.32 5.31 -10.25
CA ASN A 52 -14.59 5.03 -11.66
C ASN A 52 -14.23 3.59 -12.10
N ARG A 53 -14.53 2.59 -11.26
CA ARG A 53 -14.17 1.16 -11.45
C ARG A 53 -12.67 0.86 -11.45
N ARG A 54 -11.83 1.81 -11.04
CA ARG A 54 -10.39 1.66 -10.89
C ARG A 54 -10.05 1.56 -9.41
N LEU A 55 -9.07 0.72 -9.09
CA LEU A 55 -8.50 0.65 -7.76
C LEU A 55 -7.35 1.67 -7.66
N ILE A 56 -7.57 2.72 -6.89
CA ILE A 56 -6.52 3.67 -6.51
C ILE A 56 -5.78 3.08 -5.31
N LEU A 57 -4.56 2.60 -5.55
CA LEU A 57 -3.78 1.86 -4.55
C LEU A 57 -2.43 2.56 -4.31
N PRO A 58 -2.19 3.09 -3.10
CA PRO A 58 -0.85 3.45 -2.68
C PRO A 58 -0.01 2.18 -2.51
N CYS A 59 1.18 2.17 -3.10
CA CYS A 59 2.09 1.04 -3.04
C CYS A 59 3.53 1.48 -2.91
N ILE A 60 4.35 0.67 -2.24
CA ILE A 60 5.80 0.71 -2.42
C ILE A 60 6.13 0.02 -3.75
N ALA A 61 6.77 0.73 -4.66
CA ALA A 61 7.04 0.26 -6.02
C ALA A 61 8.50 -0.14 -6.23
N HIS A 62 8.70 -1.34 -6.76
CA HIS A 62 10.00 -1.87 -7.15
C HIS A 62 10.04 -2.05 -8.67
N CYS A 63 10.85 -1.24 -9.35
CA CYS A 63 11.01 -1.34 -10.80
C CYS A 63 11.72 -2.65 -11.15
N VAL A 64 11.11 -3.43 -12.05
CA VAL A 64 11.68 -4.67 -12.55
C VAL A 64 12.76 -4.32 -13.57
N THR A 65 13.99 -4.73 -13.27
CA THR A 65 15.17 -4.45 -14.09
C THR A 65 15.49 -5.59 -15.04
N VAL A 66 15.16 -6.83 -14.68
CA VAL A 66 15.49 -8.02 -15.46
C VAL A 66 14.34 -9.02 -15.38
N VAL A 67 13.95 -9.58 -16.53
CA VAL A 67 13.00 -10.69 -16.63
C VAL A 67 13.57 -11.72 -17.59
N HIS A 68 13.83 -12.93 -17.10
CA HIS A 68 14.34 -14.03 -17.91
C HIS A 68 13.42 -15.25 -17.81
N LEU A 69 12.99 -15.78 -18.96
CA LEU A 69 12.31 -17.06 -19.01
C LEU A 69 13.33 -18.18 -18.75
N LYS A 70 13.18 -18.91 -17.63
CA LYS A 70 14.05 -20.02 -17.26
C LYS A 70 13.61 -21.34 -17.89
N GLY A 71 12.31 -21.53 -18.06
CA GLY A 71 11.77 -22.77 -18.60
C GLY A 71 10.30 -22.66 -18.93
N SER A 72 9.88 -23.48 -19.88
CA SER A 72 8.49 -23.78 -20.19
C SER A 72 8.31 -25.27 -19.95
N ASP A 73 7.30 -25.65 -19.18
CA ASP A 73 6.90 -27.05 -19.11
C ASP A 73 6.20 -27.43 -20.42
N PRO A 74 6.62 -28.49 -21.14
CA PRO A 74 5.94 -28.97 -22.33
C PRO A 74 4.64 -29.74 -22.02
N SER A 75 4.46 -30.21 -20.78
CA SER A 75 3.33 -31.05 -20.35
C SER A 75 2.12 -30.25 -19.83
N ALA A 76 2.36 -29.04 -19.32
CA ALA A 76 1.35 -28.09 -18.91
C ALA A 76 1.79 -26.67 -19.29
N PRO A 77 0.88 -25.75 -19.65
CA PRO A 77 1.25 -24.38 -19.99
C PRO A 77 1.71 -23.64 -18.71
N SER A 78 2.96 -23.85 -18.31
CA SER A 78 3.59 -23.19 -17.18
C SER A 78 4.94 -22.61 -17.59
N TYR A 79 5.12 -21.33 -17.30
CA TYR A 79 6.29 -20.55 -17.69
C TYR A 79 6.96 -20.02 -16.43
N THR A 80 8.20 -20.45 -16.19
CA THR A 80 8.97 -20.02 -15.03
C THR A 80 9.90 -18.88 -15.41
N TYR A 81 9.75 -17.76 -14.72
CA TYR A 81 10.54 -16.55 -14.92
C TYR A 81 11.40 -16.26 -13.71
N SER A 82 12.65 -15.89 -13.94
CA SER A 82 13.48 -15.22 -12.95
C SER A 82 13.34 -13.71 -13.11
N ILE A 83 13.03 -13.04 -12.02
CA ILE A 83 12.78 -11.60 -11.97
C ILE A 83 13.75 -10.95 -11.00
N GLN A 84 14.35 -9.85 -11.44
CA GLN A 84 15.12 -8.94 -10.58
C GLN A 84 14.45 -7.57 -10.58
N ALA A 85 14.40 -6.96 -9.41
CA ALA A 85 13.82 -5.64 -9.22
C ALA A 85 14.63 -4.86 -8.19
N PHE A 86 14.61 -3.53 -8.32
CA PHE A 86 15.37 -2.67 -7.43
C PHE A 86 14.92 -2.81 -5.97
N GLY A 87 15.88 -3.03 -5.07
CA GLY A 87 15.64 -3.17 -3.64
C GLY A 87 15.04 -4.51 -3.21
N LEU A 88 14.85 -5.46 -4.14
CA LEU A 88 14.35 -6.81 -3.86
C LEU A 88 15.38 -7.88 -4.20
N ARG A 89 15.37 -8.97 -3.45
CA ARG A 89 16.10 -10.19 -3.80
C ARG A 89 15.52 -10.77 -5.08
N SER A 90 16.40 -11.34 -5.92
CA SER A 90 15.97 -12.06 -7.12
C SER A 90 14.97 -13.16 -6.74
N LEU A 91 13.90 -13.28 -7.50
CA LEU A 91 12.83 -14.22 -7.21
C LEU A 91 12.38 -14.95 -8.49
N GLU A 92 11.76 -16.10 -8.29
CA GLU A 92 11.19 -16.90 -9.37
C GLU A 92 9.67 -16.93 -9.28
N ILE A 93 9.01 -16.77 -10.42
CA ILE A 93 7.56 -16.91 -10.53
C ILE A 93 7.21 -17.91 -11.62
N THR A 94 6.20 -18.72 -11.36
CA THR A 94 5.61 -19.60 -12.37
C THR A 94 4.25 -19.06 -12.76
N LEU A 95 4.05 -18.85 -14.05
CA LEU A 95 2.83 -18.28 -14.62
C LEU A 95 2.15 -19.29 -15.54
N PRO A 96 0.80 -19.38 -15.51
CA PRO A 96 0.06 -20.24 -16.44
C PRO A 96 0.07 -19.70 -17.88
N ASN A 97 0.35 -18.41 -18.04
CA ASN A 97 0.37 -17.74 -19.33
C ASN A 97 1.73 -17.10 -19.54
N LYS A 98 2.23 -17.15 -20.78
CA LYS A 98 3.48 -16.50 -21.15
C LYS A 98 3.33 -14.99 -21.00
N LEU A 99 4.32 -14.34 -20.39
CA LEU A 99 4.46 -12.89 -20.45
C LEU A 99 4.78 -12.48 -21.90
N GLU A 100 3.86 -11.75 -22.53
CA GLU A 100 4.05 -11.22 -23.87
C GLU A 100 5.15 -10.16 -23.86
N ASP A 101 6.04 -10.19 -24.85
CA ASP A 101 7.01 -9.12 -25.12
C ASP A 101 7.88 -8.74 -23.90
N VAL A 102 8.50 -9.75 -23.29
CA VAL A 102 9.35 -9.64 -22.07
C VAL A 102 10.38 -8.51 -22.17
N THR A 103 10.96 -8.31 -23.35
CA THR A 103 11.93 -7.24 -23.63
C THR A 103 11.34 -5.84 -23.57
N ARG A 104 10.09 -5.63 -24.00
CA ARG A 104 9.38 -4.34 -23.83
C ARG A 104 8.80 -4.17 -22.43
N LEU A 105 8.46 -5.28 -21.79
CA LEU A 105 7.98 -5.29 -20.42
C LEU A 105 9.09 -4.95 -19.41
N GLN A 106 10.35 -5.27 -19.73
CA GLN A 106 11.50 -4.85 -18.93
C GLN A 106 11.55 -3.32 -18.80
N GLY A 107 11.60 -2.81 -17.57
CA GLY A 107 11.55 -1.37 -17.27
C GLY A 107 10.13 -0.76 -17.19
N SER A 108 9.10 -1.40 -17.75
CA SER A 108 7.69 -0.97 -17.59
C SER A 108 6.95 -1.77 -16.51
N LEU A 109 7.45 -2.96 -16.19
CA LEU A 109 6.96 -3.81 -15.10
C LEU A 109 7.38 -3.30 -13.73
N GLN A 110 6.45 -3.41 -12.79
CA GLN A 110 6.69 -3.10 -11.39
C GLN A 110 6.16 -4.22 -10.50
N LEU A 111 6.98 -4.63 -9.56
CA LEU A 111 6.54 -5.40 -8.40
C LEU A 111 6.16 -4.40 -7.32
N VAL A 112 4.94 -4.50 -6.83
CA VAL A 112 4.44 -3.54 -5.84
C VAL A 112 4.00 -4.24 -4.56
N ARG A 113 4.32 -3.61 -3.43
CA ARG A 113 3.77 -3.94 -2.12
C ARG A 113 2.63 -2.98 -1.83
N PRO A 114 1.38 -3.45 -1.73
CA PRO A 114 0.26 -2.60 -1.31
C PRO A 114 0.53 -1.97 0.05
N TRP A 115 0.29 -0.66 0.16
CA TRP A 115 0.34 0.04 1.44
C TRP A 115 -0.94 -0.20 2.23
N HIS A 116 -0.82 -0.30 3.56
CA HIS A 116 -1.94 -0.49 4.46
C HIS A 116 -1.79 0.40 5.70
N SER A 117 -2.85 1.11 6.07
CA SER A 117 -2.90 1.98 7.27
C SER A 117 -2.93 1.24 8.61
N LYS A 118 -2.64 -0.06 8.59
CA LYS A 118 -2.42 -0.86 9.81
C LYS A 118 -0.95 -1.30 9.89
N PHE A 119 -0.10 -0.80 9.01
CA PHE A 119 1.32 -0.86 9.27
C PHE A 119 1.60 -0.10 10.59
N PRO A 120 2.34 -0.71 11.52
CA PRO A 120 2.80 -0.02 12.71
C PRO A 120 3.47 1.29 12.28
N GLY A 121 3.08 2.44 12.84
CA GLY A 121 3.62 3.76 12.43
C GLY A 121 2.86 4.53 11.37
N SER A 122 1.67 4.07 10.98
CA SER A 122 0.74 4.90 10.18
C SER A 122 -0.10 5.88 11.01
N SER A 123 0.07 5.90 12.35
CA SER A 123 -0.59 6.85 13.27
C SER A 123 0.21 8.14 13.41
N ALA A 124 -0.46 9.24 13.79
CA ALA A 124 -0.07 10.65 13.63
C ALA A 124 1.27 11.12 14.25
N GLU A 125 2.06 10.25 14.88
CA GLU A 125 3.39 10.60 15.41
C GLU A 125 4.31 9.38 15.29
N LEU A 126 5.30 9.46 14.41
CA LEU A 126 6.29 8.39 14.21
C LEU A 126 7.39 8.56 15.26
N ASP A 127 7.19 8.02 16.46
CA ASP A 127 8.27 7.86 17.44
C ASP A 127 9.33 6.87 16.92
N VAL A 128 10.57 6.97 17.39
CA VAL A 128 11.71 6.11 16.99
C VAL A 128 11.37 4.63 17.15
N ALA A 129 10.68 4.24 18.23
CA ALA A 129 10.23 2.87 18.44
C ALA A 129 9.22 2.41 17.37
N THR A 130 8.44 3.35 16.85
CA THR A 130 7.41 3.13 15.84
C THR A 130 8.03 3.04 14.43
N GLU A 131 9.07 3.82 14.17
CA GLU A 131 9.88 3.72 12.95
C GLU A 131 10.59 2.37 12.82
N GLU A 132 11.23 1.91 13.89
CA GLU A 132 11.91 0.61 13.91
C GLU A 132 10.94 -0.56 13.72
N GLN A 133 9.72 -0.46 14.27
CA GLN A 133 8.71 -1.48 14.08
C GLN A 133 8.15 -1.48 12.65
N LEU A 134 8.02 -0.31 12.03
CA LEU A 134 7.68 -0.18 10.62
C LEU A 134 8.76 -0.80 9.74
N LEU A 135 10.04 -0.46 9.97
CA LEU A 135 11.18 -1.04 9.26
C LEU A 135 11.19 -2.56 9.38
N SER A 136 11.07 -3.08 10.60
CA SER A 136 11.02 -4.52 10.87
C SER A 136 9.84 -5.21 10.16
N THR A 137 8.72 -4.50 9.97
CA THR A 137 7.57 -5.00 9.21
C THR A 137 7.83 -4.97 7.70
N LEU A 138 8.53 -3.94 7.21
CA LEU A 138 8.87 -3.81 5.81
C LEU A 138 9.98 -4.78 5.38
N GLU A 139 10.88 -5.18 6.28
CA GLU A 139 11.93 -6.19 6.06
C GLU A 139 11.38 -7.58 5.75
N ARG A 140 10.18 -7.89 6.25
CA ARG A 140 9.56 -9.20 6.06
C ARG A 140 9.20 -9.43 4.58
N PRO A 141 9.27 -10.68 4.11
CA PRO A 141 8.70 -11.05 2.82
C PRO A 141 7.23 -10.65 2.73
N PHE A 142 6.79 -10.24 1.55
CA PHE A 142 5.44 -9.75 1.31
C PHE A 142 4.84 -10.35 0.04
N ASN A 143 3.51 -10.36 -0.02
CA ASN A 143 2.79 -10.73 -1.23
C ASN A 143 2.81 -9.54 -2.19
N ALA A 144 3.52 -9.68 -3.30
CA ALA A 144 3.65 -8.65 -4.32
C ALA A 144 2.55 -8.76 -5.38
N LEU A 145 2.19 -7.63 -5.97
CA LEU A 145 1.43 -7.59 -7.21
C LEU A 145 2.39 -7.26 -8.36
N LEU A 146 2.24 -7.94 -9.49
CA LEU A 146 2.96 -7.61 -10.71
C LEU A 146 2.09 -6.71 -11.59
N LEU A 147 2.57 -5.50 -11.84
CA LEU A 147 1.86 -4.49 -12.62
C LEU A 147 2.62 -4.19 -13.92
N SER A 148 1.87 -4.03 -15.00
CA SER A 148 2.35 -3.50 -16.28
C SER A 148 1.81 -2.09 -16.50
N GLN A 149 2.61 -1.24 -17.14
CA GLN A 149 2.17 0.11 -17.54
C GLN A 149 1.24 0.03 -18.74
N LEU A 150 0.08 0.68 -18.64
CA LEU A 150 -0.82 0.97 -19.76
C LEU A 150 -0.70 2.45 -20.16
N PRO A 151 -1.26 2.86 -21.32
CA PRO A 151 -1.43 4.27 -21.64
C PRO A 151 -2.15 5.06 -20.53
N HIS A 152 -1.98 6.39 -20.52
CA HIS A 152 -2.66 7.29 -19.58
C HIS A 152 -2.36 7.04 -18.08
N ASN A 153 -1.14 6.55 -17.76
CA ASN A 153 -0.70 6.28 -16.39
C ASN A 153 -1.51 5.22 -15.64
N GLU A 154 -2.25 4.37 -16.36
CA GLU A 154 -2.96 3.23 -15.78
C GLU A 154 -2.04 2.03 -15.62
N ARG A 155 -2.35 1.17 -14.66
CA ARG A 155 -1.63 -0.06 -14.41
C ARG A 155 -2.55 -1.26 -14.55
N LYS A 156 -2.14 -2.23 -15.35
CA LYS A 156 -2.83 -3.52 -15.41
C LYS A 156 -2.14 -4.50 -14.48
N ARG A 157 -2.91 -5.11 -13.57
CA ARG A 157 -2.42 -6.27 -12.82
C ARG A 157 -2.30 -7.45 -13.76
N ILE A 158 -1.11 -8.02 -13.82
CA ILE A 158 -0.84 -9.27 -14.54
C ILE A 158 -0.54 -10.37 -13.51
N ALA A 159 -0.63 -11.63 -13.95
CA ALA A 159 -0.46 -12.78 -13.06
C ALA A 159 -1.42 -12.75 -11.84
N SER A 160 -2.67 -12.36 -12.05
CA SER A 160 -3.62 -12.09 -10.96
C SER A 160 -3.94 -13.31 -10.10
N SER A 161 -3.89 -14.52 -10.68
CA SER A 161 -4.08 -15.80 -10.00
C SER A 161 -2.80 -16.36 -9.36
N THR A 162 -1.64 -15.76 -9.62
CA THR A 162 -0.36 -16.22 -9.08
C THR A 162 -0.03 -15.47 -7.79
N ARG A 163 0.31 -16.22 -6.75
CA ARG A 163 0.89 -15.64 -5.53
C ARG A 163 2.38 -15.38 -5.76
N ILE A 164 2.79 -14.12 -5.65
CA ILE A 164 4.19 -13.70 -5.79
C ILE A 164 4.69 -13.27 -4.42
N THR A 165 5.73 -13.92 -3.91
CA THR A 165 6.38 -13.52 -2.67
C THR A 165 7.69 -12.82 -2.99
N ALA A 166 7.82 -11.56 -2.57
CA ALA A 166 9.03 -10.78 -2.74
C ALA A 166 9.68 -10.50 -1.38
N GLN A 167 10.99 -10.33 -1.38
CA GLN A 167 11.76 -10.05 -0.17
C GLN A 167 12.71 -8.88 -0.41
N PRO A 168 12.74 -7.86 0.46
CA PRO A 168 13.74 -6.81 0.41
C PRO A 168 15.17 -7.35 0.53
N ILE A 169 16.13 -6.63 -0.07
CA ILE A 169 17.55 -6.98 0.06
C ILE A 169 18.03 -6.68 1.48
N ASP A 170 17.82 -5.44 1.92
CA ASP A 170 18.33 -4.90 3.18
C ASP A 170 17.50 -3.68 3.65
N ARG A 171 17.82 -3.19 4.85
CA ARG A 171 17.23 -1.97 5.44
C ARG A 171 17.41 -0.73 4.58
N ALA A 172 18.59 -0.57 3.98
CA ALA A 172 18.89 0.61 3.17
C ALA A 172 17.98 0.73 1.95
N SER A 173 17.61 -0.41 1.35
CA SER A 173 16.66 -0.48 0.23
C SER A 173 15.25 -0.07 0.65
N ILE A 174 14.84 -0.39 1.89
CA ILE A 174 13.55 -0.01 2.46
C ILE A 174 13.51 1.50 2.73
N LEU A 175 14.56 2.06 3.34
CA LEU A 175 14.64 3.49 3.64
C LEU A 175 14.64 4.36 2.36
N LYS A 176 15.14 3.83 1.25
CA LYS A 176 15.09 4.47 -0.07
C LYS A 176 13.77 4.26 -0.81
N SER A 177 12.91 3.39 -0.29
CA SER A 177 11.64 3.07 -0.93
C SER A 177 10.67 4.24 -0.82
N LYS A 178 9.90 4.44 -1.88
CA LYS A 178 8.88 5.48 -1.95
C LYS A 178 7.52 4.87 -2.22
N ILE A 179 6.50 5.42 -1.60
CA ILE A 179 5.12 5.09 -1.91
C ILE A 179 4.65 5.92 -3.09
N ARG A 180 4.04 5.25 -4.05
CA ARG A 180 3.42 5.84 -5.23
C ARG A 180 1.97 5.42 -5.29
N ILE A 181 1.12 6.30 -5.76
CA ILE A 181 -0.30 6.00 -6.01
C ILE A 181 -0.44 5.42 -7.42
N PHE A 182 -1.05 4.24 -7.52
CA PHE A 182 -1.35 3.59 -8.79
C PHE A 182 -2.85 3.51 -9.06
N ASN A 183 -3.22 3.80 -10.30
CA ASN A 183 -4.56 3.55 -10.82
C ASN A 183 -4.57 2.17 -11.48
N ILE A 184 -5.09 1.17 -10.78
CA ILE A 184 -5.11 -0.23 -11.23
C ILE A 184 -6.47 -0.52 -11.89
N VAL A 185 -6.42 -1.10 -13.09
CA VAL A 185 -7.58 -1.56 -13.88
C VAL A 185 -7.64 -3.06 -14.00
#